data_AF-A0A9D0VJ46-F1
#
_entry.id   AF-A0A9D0VJ46-F1
#
_cell.length_a   1.000
_cell.length_b   1.000
_cell.length_c   1.000
_cell.angle_alpha   90.00
_cell.angle_beta   90.00
_cell.angle_gamma   90.00
#
_symmetry.space_group_name_H-M   'P 1'
#
loop_
_entity.id
_entity.type
_entity.pdbx_description
1 polymer ?
#
loop_
_entity_poly.entity_id
_entity_poly.type
_entity_poly.pdbx_seq_one_letter_code
_entity_poly.pdbx_strand_id
1 'polypeptide(L)'
;MPTSDILSRIAAVLMMISAAWNGLVALLWILALIWLLVGVLWFVPLFLALVEMGLAITLLVLGHNRGAISGPIIGIIVSMCNFNFFALTIDLLALMLVIGGYVSRAQEARADLC
;
A
#
# COMPACT_ATOMS: atom_id res chain seq x y z
N MET A 1 -0.07 -12.25 -20.98
CA MET A 1 -0.41 -11.96 -19.57
C MET A 1 -1.60 -11.03 -19.58
N PRO A 2 -2.69 -11.34 -18.84
CA PRO A 2 -3.84 -10.45 -18.76
C PRO A 2 -3.41 -9.09 -18.18
N THR A 3 -3.99 -8.00 -18.69
CA THR A 3 -3.62 -6.62 -18.29
C THR A 3 -3.87 -6.37 -16.81
N SER A 4 -4.87 -7.06 -16.23
CA SER A 4 -5.19 -7.06 -14.81
C SER A 4 -4.03 -7.54 -13.90
N ASP A 5 -3.22 -8.50 -14.34
CA ASP A 5 -2.08 -8.98 -13.56
C ASP A 5 -0.91 -7.97 -13.58
N ILE A 6 -0.69 -7.30 -14.70
CA ILE A 6 0.35 -6.26 -14.82
C ILE A 6 0.02 -5.07 -13.91
N LEU A 7 -1.24 -4.61 -13.94
CA LEU A 7 -1.76 -3.57 -13.05
C LEU A 7 -1.56 -3.93 -11.57
N SER A 8 -1.86 -5.18 -11.19
CA SER A 8 -1.71 -5.64 -9.81
C SER A 8 -0.24 -5.64 -9.34
N ARG A 9 0.70 -6.01 -10.22
CA ARG A 9 2.13 -6.01 -9.91
C ARG A 9 2.69 -4.60 -9.77
N ILE A 10 2.28 -3.68 -10.65
CA ILE A 10 2.69 -2.27 -10.56
C ILE A 10 2.16 -1.66 -9.27
N ALA A 11 0.90 -1.91 -8.92
CA ALA A 11 0.32 -1.45 -7.66
C ALA A 11 1.09 -2.00 -6.45
N ALA A 12 1.44 -3.28 -6.45
CA ALA A 12 2.20 -3.88 -5.37
C ALA A 12 3.62 -3.28 -5.23
N VAL A 13 4.30 -2.95 -6.33
CA VAL A 13 5.58 -2.24 -6.29
C VAL A 13 5.43 -0.84 -5.68
N LEU A 14 4.40 -0.10 -6.07
CA LEU A 14 4.12 1.22 -5.52
C LEU A 14 3.83 1.16 -4.02
N MET A 15 3.07 0.16 -3.57
CA MET A 15 2.81 -0.08 -2.15
C MET A 15 4.09 -0.38 -1.37
N MET A 16 5.01 -1.18 -1.93
CA MET A 16 6.30 -1.43 -1.26
C MET A 16 7.13 -0.15 -1.12
N ILE A 17 7.15 0.70 -2.15
CA ILE A 17 7.87 1.98 -2.10
C ILE A 17 7.24 2.90 -1.05
N SER A 18 5.92 2.99 -1.02
CA SER A 18 5.20 3.79 -0.02
C SER A 18 5.43 3.29 1.39
N ALA A 19 5.25 1.99 1.63
CA ALA A 19 5.46 1.35 2.92
C ALA A 19 6.89 1.54 3.43
N ALA A 20 7.90 1.37 2.56
CA ALA A 20 9.30 1.60 2.91
C ALA A 20 9.56 3.06 3.27
N TRP A 21 8.99 4.00 2.51
CA TRP A 21 9.11 5.43 2.78
C TRP A 21 8.43 5.84 4.09
N ASN A 22 7.23 5.32 4.35
CA ASN A 22 6.51 5.52 5.60
C ASN A 22 7.23 4.91 6.80
N GLY A 23 7.81 3.72 6.64
CA GLY A 23 8.64 3.09 7.66
C GLY A 23 9.88 3.93 7.98
N LEU A 24 10.55 4.47 6.97
CA LEU A 24 11.70 5.36 7.14
C LEU A 24 11.32 6.64 7.90
N VAL A 25 10.23 7.31 7.49
CA VAL A 25 9.76 8.53 8.16
C VAL A 25 9.34 8.25 9.59
N ALA A 26 8.64 7.14 9.86
CA ALA A 26 8.30 6.72 11.21
C ALA A 26 9.55 6.49 12.08
N LEU A 27 10.58 5.82 11.53
CA LEU A 27 11.86 5.64 12.22
C LEU A 27 12.56 6.97 12.52
N LEU A 28 12.54 7.91 11.59
CA LEU A 28 13.10 9.25 11.81
C LEU A 28 12.35 9.99 12.93
N TRP A 29 11.02 9.89 12.99
CA TRP A 29 10.23 10.45 14.08
C TRP A 29 10.56 9.81 15.43
N ILE A 30 10.69 8.48 15.48
CA ILE A 30 11.09 7.75 16.69
C ILE A 30 12.49 8.20 17.15
N LEU A 31 13.42 8.34 16.21
CA LEU A 31 14.80 8.74 16.50
C LEU A 31 14.94 10.24 16.81
N ALA A 32 14.02 11.09 16.36
CA ALA A 32 14.00 12.51 16.70
C ALA A 32 13.36 12.75 18.09
N LEU A 33 12.35 11.96 18.47
CA LEU A 33 11.58 12.12 19.71
C LEU A 33 12.09 11.26 20.87
N ILE A 34 13.36 10.82 20.77
CA ILE A 34 14.16 9.86 21.56
C ILE A 34 13.67 9.47 22.97
N TRP A 35 12.93 10.28 23.74
CA TRP A 35 12.57 10.00 25.13
C TRP A 35 11.19 10.52 25.63
N LEU A 36 10.27 10.95 24.77
CA LEU A 36 8.91 11.36 25.19
C LEU A 36 7.88 10.29 24.81
N LEU A 37 6.82 10.15 25.62
CA LEU A 37 5.63 9.29 25.40
C LEU A 37 5.11 9.25 23.95
N VAL A 38 5.41 10.27 23.17
CA VAL A 38 5.13 10.44 21.74
C VAL A 38 5.84 9.38 20.86
N GLY A 39 7.05 8.92 21.19
CA GLY A 39 7.75 7.90 20.40
C GLY A 39 7.03 6.54 20.36
N VAL A 40 6.33 6.17 21.45
CA VAL A 40 5.53 4.94 21.52
C VAL A 40 4.30 5.02 20.59
N LEU A 41 3.73 6.22 20.44
CA LEU A 41 2.62 6.47 19.50
C LEU A 41 3.03 6.23 18.04
N TRP A 42 4.29 6.52 17.68
CA TRP A 42 4.83 6.29 16.34
C TRP A 42 5.20 4.84 16.05
N PHE A 43 5.14 3.96 17.04
CA PHE A 43 5.29 2.52 16.84
C PHE A 43 4.10 1.93 16.07
N VAL A 44 2.90 2.52 16.22
CA VAL A 44 1.69 2.11 15.51
C VAL A 44 1.82 2.31 13.98
N PRO A 45 2.15 3.52 13.46
CA PRO A 45 2.36 3.69 12.02
C PRO A 45 3.53 2.87 11.49
N LEU A 46 4.58 2.64 12.29
CA LEU A 46 5.67 1.73 11.92
C LEU A 46 5.18 0.28 11.73
N PHE A 47 4.40 -0.24 12.68
CA PHE A 47 3.83 -1.58 12.60
C PHE A 47 2.88 -1.72 11.41
N LEU A 48 2.02 -0.72 11.18
CA LEU A 48 1.10 -0.70 10.04
C LEU A 48 1.85 -0.65 8.70
N ALA A 49 2.96 0.10 8.59
CA ALA A 49 3.80 0.10 7.40
C ALA A 49 4.42 -1.29 7.11
N LEU A 50 4.81 -2.04 8.16
CA LEU A 50 5.28 -3.42 7.99
C LEU A 50 4.16 -4.35 7.51
N VAL A 51 2.94 -4.19 8.03
CA VAL A 51 1.77 -4.96 7.57
C VAL A 51 1.46 -4.65 6.10
N GLU A 52 1.49 -3.37 5.71
CA GLU A 52 1.33 -2.95 4.32
C GLU A 52 2.40 -3.58 3.41
N MET A 53 3.67 -3.56 3.84
CA MET A 53 4.76 -4.20 3.11
C MET A 53 4.54 -5.71 2.94
N GLY A 54 4.06 -6.39 3.99
CA GLY A 54 3.69 -7.80 3.92
C GLY A 54 2.56 -8.08 2.93
N LEU A 55 1.54 -7.22 2.90
CA LEU A 55 0.45 -7.29 1.92
C LEU A 55 0.94 -7.06 0.49
N ALA A 56 1.85 -6.10 0.29
CA ALA A 56 2.45 -5.82 -1.01
C ALA A 56 3.29 -7.01 -1.54
N ILE A 57 4.08 -7.65 -0.67
CA ILE A 57 4.83 -8.87 -1.01
C ILE A 57 3.86 -10.02 -1.35
N THR A 58 2.80 -10.18 -0.58
CA THR A 58 1.76 -11.19 -0.82
C THR A 58 1.11 -10.99 -2.19
N LEU A 59 0.80 -9.75 -2.57
CA LEU A 59 0.29 -9.39 -3.90
C LEU A 59 1.28 -9.67 -5.02
N LEU A 60 2.58 -9.46 -4.79
CA LEU A 60 3.62 -9.76 -5.77
C LEU A 60 3.78 -11.26 -6.02
N VAL A 61 3.68 -12.07 -4.96
CA VAL A 61 3.91 -13.52 -5.03
C VAL A 61 2.66 -14.27 -5.51
N LEU A 62 1.50 -13.98 -4.94
CA LEU A 62 0.23 -14.66 -5.24
C LEU A 62 -0.55 -14.00 -6.38
N GLY A 63 -0.18 -12.78 -6.77
CA GLY A 63 -0.90 -12.00 -7.77
C GLY A 63 -2.20 -11.41 -7.21
N HIS A 64 -3.22 -11.35 -8.05
CA HIS A 64 -4.47 -10.66 -7.74
C HIS A 64 -5.25 -11.36 -6.60
N ASN A 65 -5.43 -10.65 -5.48
CA ASN A 65 -6.19 -11.12 -4.31
C ASN A 65 -7.21 -10.06 -3.85
N ARG A 66 -8.38 -10.48 -3.34
CA ARG A 66 -9.42 -9.58 -2.79
C ARG A 66 -8.89 -8.66 -1.68
N GLY A 67 -7.87 -9.12 -0.96
CA GLY A 67 -7.15 -8.33 0.04
C GLY A 67 -6.31 -7.17 -0.52
N ALA A 68 -6.13 -7.06 -1.84
CA ALA A 68 -5.25 -6.06 -2.46
C ALA A 68 -5.57 -4.61 -2.08
N ILE A 69 -6.85 -4.31 -1.88
CA ILE A 69 -7.35 -2.97 -1.54
C ILE A 69 -6.97 -2.57 -0.11
N SER A 70 -6.80 -3.55 0.79
CA SER A 70 -6.51 -3.25 2.19
C SER A 70 -5.14 -2.59 2.37
N GLY A 71 -4.15 -2.95 1.56
CA GLY A 71 -2.80 -2.39 1.68
C GLY A 71 -2.75 -0.89 1.41
N PRO A 72 -3.22 -0.37 0.25
CA PRO A 72 -3.21 1.07 -0.02
C PRO A 72 -4.04 1.89 0.99
N ILE A 73 -5.14 1.31 1.53
CA ILE A 73 -5.93 1.98 2.57
C ILE A 73 -5.13 2.11 3.87
N ILE A 74 -4.41 1.05 4.28
CA ILE A 74 -3.51 1.08 5.43
C ILE A 74 -2.41 2.11 5.18
N GLY A 75 -1.81 2.13 3.98
CA GLY A 75 -0.80 3.11 3.57
C GLY A 75 -1.29 4.54 3.72
N ILE A 76 -2.50 4.86 3.24
CA ILE A 76 -3.11 6.19 3.39
C ILE A 76 -3.21 6.59 4.86
N ILE A 77 -3.67 5.70 5.74
CA ILE A 77 -3.80 5.98 7.18
C ILE A 77 -2.41 6.26 7.78
N VAL A 78 -1.42 5.44 7.46
CA VAL A 78 -0.04 5.61 7.94
C VAL A 78 0.56 6.91 7.43
N SER A 79 0.38 7.21 6.15
CA SER A 79 0.82 8.45 5.49
C SER A 79 0.21 9.69 6.15
N MET A 80 -1.08 9.65 6.50
CA MET A 80 -1.74 10.74 7.24
C MET A 80 -1.18 10.88 8.67
N CYS A 81 -0.95 9.78 9.37
CA CYS A 81 -0.34 9.79 10.71
C CYS A 81 1.09 10.33 10.71
N ASN A 82 1.86 10.03 9.65
CA ASN A 82 3.24 10.50 9.48
C ASN A 82 3.35 11.91 8.86
N PHE A 83 2.23 12.54 8.50
CA PHE A 83 2.19 13.78 7.72
C PHE A 83 3.01 13.69 6.41
N ASN A 84 3.00 12.52 5.79
CA ASN A 84 3.83 12.17 4.64
C ASN A 84 3.04 12.26 3.33
N PHE A 85 2.96 13.45 2.76
CA PHE A 85 2.22 13.71 1.51
C PHE A 85 2.75 12.92 0.31
N PHE A 86 4.06 12.61 0.28
CA PHE A 86 4.65 11.84 -0.81
C PHE A 86 4.14 10.39 -0.81
N ALA A 87 4.21 9.71 0.33
CA ALA A 87 3.66 8.36 0.47
C ALA A 87 2.14 8.34 0.23
N LEU A 88 1.42 9.33 0.76
CA LEU A 88 -0.03 9.47 0.55
C LEU A 88 -0.41 9.46 -0.94
N THR A 89 0.36 10.18 -1.76
CA THR A 89 0.12 10.27 -3.21
C THR A 89 0.36 8.93 -3.90
N ILE A 90 1.40 8.21 -3.48
CA ILE A 90 1.72 6.87 -4.00
C ILE A 90 0.63 5.87 -3.61
N ASP A 91 0.14 5.91 -2.37
CA ASP A 91 -0.94 5.03 -1.90
C ASP A 91 -2.24 5.26 -2.66
N LEU A 92 -2.58 6.52 -2.93
CA LEU A 92 -3.74 6.86 -3.76
C LEU A 92 -3.59 6.35 -5.20
N LEU A 93 -2.39 6.46 -5.77
CA LEU A 93 -2.11 5.92 -7.10
C LEU A 93 -2.22 4.39 -7.11
N ALA A 94 -1.65 3.71 -6.11
CA ALA A 94 -1.75 2.27 -5.94
C ALA A 94 -3.21 1.82 -5.78
N LEU A 95 -4.01 2.55 -5.00
CA LEU A 95 -5.44 2.30 -4.85
C LEU A 95 -6.19 2.42 -6.18
N MET A 96 -5.92 3.48 -6.96
CA MET A 96 -6.53 3.66 -8.28
C MET A 96 -6.15 2.52 -9.24
N LEU A 97 -4.91 2.05 -9.21
CA LEU A 97 -4.44 0.94 -10.05
C LEU A 97 -5.07 -0.40 -9.65
N VAL A 98 -5.22 -0.65 -8.35
CA VAL A 98 -5.93 -1.83 -7.83
C VAL A 98 -7.39 -1.81 -8.26
N ILE A 99 -8.09 -0.67 -8.10
CA ILE A 99 -9.49 -0.50 -8.53
C ILE A 99 -9.61 -0.69 -10.05
N GLY A 100 -8.71 -0.07 -10.83
CA GLY A 100 -8.67 -0.25 -12.28
C GLY A 100 -8.49 -1.71 -12.71
N GLY A 101 -7.66 -2.46 -11.97
CA GLY A 101 -7.48 -3.90 -12.18
C GLY A 101 -8.74 -4.74 -11.88
N TYR A 102 -9.58 -4.34 -10.92
CA TYR A 102 -10.87 -4.99 -10.69
C TYR A 102 -11.85 -4.72 -11.83
N VAL A 103 -11.90 -3.47 -12.32
CA VAL A 103 -12.79 -3.07 -13.42
C VAL A 103 -12.40 -3.80 -14.72
N SER A 104 -11.11 -3.90 -15.03
CA SER A 104 -10.65 -4.61 -16.23
C SER A 104 -10.98 -6.10 -16.17
N ARG A 105 -10.80 -6.76 -15.01
CA ARG A 105 -11.25 -8.15 -14.81
C ARG A 105 -12.76 -8.34 -14.99
N ALA A 106 -13.55 -7.40 -14.47
CA ALA A 106 -15.00 -7.46 -14.61
C ALA A 106 -15.43 -7.30 -16.08
N GLN A 107 -14.67 -6.57 -16.89
CA GLN A 107 -14.89 -6.45 -18.32
C GLN A 107 -14.44 -7.71 -19.08
N GLU A 108 -13.28 -8.27 -18.76
CA GLU A 108 -12.79 -9.55 -19.32
C GLU A 108 -13.81 -10.68 -19.08
N ALA A 109 -14.29 -10.83 -17.84
CA ALA A 109 -15.28 -11.85 -17.49
C ALA A 109 -16.63 -11.67 -18.20
N ARG A 110 -17.01 -10.42 -18.54
CA ARG A 110 -18.23 -10.14 -19.32
C ARG A 110 -18.03 -10.40 -20.82
N ALA A 111 -16.82 -10.20 -21.34
CA ALA A 111 -16.51 -10.45 -22.74
C ALA A 111 -16.50 -11.95 -23.06
N ASP A 112 -16.05 -12.80 -22.13
CA ASP A 112 -16.06 -14.27 -22.30
C ASP A 112 -17.47 -14.91 -22.26
N LEU A 113 -18.49 -14.15 -21.84
CA LEU A 113 -19.88 -14.61 -21.74
C LEU A 113 -20.73 -14.31 -23.00
N CYS A 114 -20.22 -13.53 -23.96
CA CYS A 114 -20.87 -13.19 -25.22
C CYS A 114 -20.23 -13.93 -26.40
#